data_AF-A0A8X7TCQ3-F1
#
_entry.id   AF-A0A8X7TCQ3-F1
#
_cell.length_a   1.000
_cell.length_b   1.000
_cell.length_c   1.000
_cell.angle_alpha   90.00
_cell.angle_beta   90.00
_cell.angle_gamma   90.00
#
_symmetry.space_group_name_H-M   'P 1'
#
loop_
_entity.id
_entity.type
_entity.pdbx_description
1 polymer ?
#
loop_
_entity_poly.entity_id
_entity_poly.type
_entity_poly.pdbx_seq_one_letter_code
_entity_poly.pdbx_strand_id
1 'polypeptide(L)'
;MKLGFVILFVNGFVRCISAANGKINVINEDDLVSMAVTAPKSPELSSPSFDGLLPFEFSNDYVQQWSQLKDDNNNDDKNQDEGGDNEEGDDSSRPKIDSSVPLHCQRDEFIIHSLGDLNSIIECETIVGNVVISEFDYPIITFTNLVKIKGNLSIYKSPELVRIESPQLQSISGQFQLFELTSLALISVPSLKQVQSLKWQILPILSNVQFNAEIKGIESITISDTSLTGFSGFVANELKILDINNNRFLDTIDCNVEKVTQLLHVSANSNEIKVHLPNLKQVEELSIHNVAILNLGNLERVGKSMSLSSSLFQALKLSKLKYVGGTLNLSKNSKLEVVEFPELDEVDGGLMIINNNLVEKVNFLPNLKIIGGALEIVGKITELTFKNLKLVKGSAIVRSTSPSFDCRKWTKSEIGLVVRGGKIECTNANNEKVTSRTKEDGSEASEVKNEGEEGGEGEGEGQHVGREKPNQVEEKSSNGSKNKTSSSKNDKFTKSSSSSPSSYSWNTFYTLYVVIFAAIVNLSIFIDLV
;
A
#
# COMPACT_ATOMS: atom_id res chain seq x y z
N MET A 1 4.10 62.10 -17.34
CA MET A 1 5.41 61.43 -17.19
C MET A 1 5.23 60.02 -17.74
N LYS A 2 5.63 59.68 -18.99
CA LYS A 2 6.96 59.21 -19.42
C LYS A 2 7.60 58.31 -18.35
N LEU A 3 8.05 57.07 -18.54
CA LEU A 3 8.40 56.18 -19.67
C LEU A 3 8.54 54.78 -18.99
N GLY A 4 7.92 53.68 -19.42
CA GLY A 4 8.46 52.73 -20.40
C GLY A 4 9.67 51.93 -19.89
N PHE A 5 9.52 50.63 -19.58
CA PHE A 5 10.44 49.57 -20.01
C PHE A 5 9.77 48.18 -19.98
N VAL A 6 9.92 47.48 -21.09
CA VAL A 6 9.54 46.09 -21.39
C VAL A 6 10.73 45.18 -21.11
N ILE A 7 10.52 43.98 -20.56
CA ILE A 7 11.35 42.78 -20.85
C ILE A 7 10.44 41.54 -20.96
N LEU A 8 10.69 40.75 -22.01
CA LEU A 8 10.03 39.52 -22.46
C LEU A 8 10.93 38.28 -22.17
N PHE A 9 10.29 37.13 -21.90
CA PHE A 9 10.76 35.72 -21.95
C PHE A 9 11.98 35.32 -21.06
N VAL A 10 12.01 34.15 -20.41
CA VAL A 10 12.41 32.85 -21.00
C VAL A 10 12.06 31.68 -20.04
N ASN A 11 11.67 30.53 -20.62
CA ASN A 11 11.57 29.20 -20.00
C ASN A 11 12.81 28.82 -19.18
N GLY A 12 12.65 28.27 -17.97
CA GLY A 12 13.78 27.70 -17.24
C GLY A 12 13.36 26.94 -15.98
N PHE A 13 13.57 25.62 -16.01
CA PHE A 13 13.77 24.71 -14.90
C PHE A 13 13.87 25.34 -13.50
N VAL A 14 12.88 25.08 -12.65
CA VAL A 14 13.01 25.33 -11.20
C VAL A 14 13.78 24.15 -10.61
N ARG A 15 15.03 24.42 -10.21
CA ARG A 15 15.81 23.55 -9.32
C ARG A 15 15.26 23.69 -7.90
N CYS A 16 14.88 22.58 -7.28
CA CYS A 16 14.64 22.53 -5.84
C CYS A 16 15.98 22.60 -5.10
N ILE A 17 16.30 23.76 -4.55
CA ILE A 17 17.19 23.88 -3.39
C ILE A 17 16.27 23.88 -2.17
N SER A 18 16.23 22.76 -1.44
CA SER A 18 15.66 22.75 -0.09
C SER A 18 16.76 23.19 0.88
N ALA A 19 16.60 24.40 1.41
CA ALA A 19 17.46 24.94 2.46
C ALA A 19 17.01 24.37 3.82
N ALA A 20 17.87 23.55 4.42
CA ALA A 20 17.76 23.23 5.84
C ALA A 20 18.19 24.46 6.66
N ASN A 21 17.32 24.90 7.57
CA ASN A 21 17.60 25.96 8.53
C ASN A 21 18.81 25.59 9.41
N GLY A 22 19.92 26.31 9.23
CA GLY A 22 21.06 26.29 10.14
C GLY A 22 21.76 27.64 10.09
N LYS A 23 21.80 28.35 11.23
CA LYS A 23 22.48 29.64 11.39
C LYS A 23 23.91 29.57 10.88
N ILE A 24 24.27 30.47 9.97
CA ILE A 24 25.65 30.73 9.57
C ILE A 24 26.30 31.56 10.69
N ASN A 25 27.23 30.96 11.43
CA ASN A 25 28.28 31.72 12.13
C ASN A 25 29.55 31.60 11.29
N VAL A 26 29.94 32.71 10.69
CA VAL A 26 31.25 32.90 10.05
C VAL A 26 32.29 32.97 11.16
N ILE A 27 33.29 32.09 11.14
CA ILE A 27 34.53 32.29 11.88
C ILE A 27 35.67 32.13 10.86
N ASN A 28 36.46 33.21 10.75
CA ASN A 28 37.56 33.38 9.80
C ASN A 28 38.80 32.57 10.17
N GLU A 29 39.62 32.36 9.15
CA GLU A 29 40.79 31.48 9.05
C GLU A 29 42.07 32.09 9.64
N ASP A 30 42.03 32.69 10.84
CA ASP A 30 43.18 33.40 11.46
C ASP A 30 43.57 32.98 12.89
N ASP A 31 42.98 31.94 13.49
CA ASP A 31 43.29 31.53 14.88
C ASP A 31 44.06 30.20 15.03
N LEU A 32 44.91 29.85 14.06
CA LEU A 32 45.77 28.65 14.10
C LEU A 32 47.26 28.97 14.20
N VAL A 33 47.70 29.80 15.17
CA VAL A 33 49.08 29.75 15.67
C VAL A 33 49.14 30.21 17.13
N SER A 34 49.29 29.30 18.09
CA SER A 34 50.24 29.46 19.22
C SER A 34 50.19 28.28 20.19
N MET A 35 51.37 28.03 20.78
CA MET A 35 51.65 27.21 21.97
C MET A 35 52.09 25.75 21.74
N ALA A 36 53.38 25.65 21.44
CA ALA A 36 54.22 24.51 21.77
C ALA A 36 54.60 24.49 23.27
N VAL A 37 55.15 23.32 23.69
CA VAL A 37 55.97 23.04 24.89
C VAL A 37 55.16 22.59 26.13
N THR A 38 55.13 21.29 26.49
CA THR A 38 56.20 20.60 27.25
C THR A 38 55.96 19.08 27.26
N ALA A 39 57.03 18.28 27.12
CA ALA A 39 57.09 16.84 27.41
C ALA A 39 57.40 16.58 28.90
N PRO A 40 57.19 15.35 29.41
CA PRO A 40 58.38 14.53 29.69
C PRO A 40 58.25 13.00 29.45
N LYS A 41 59.37 12.46 28.92
CA LYS A 41 60.09 11.20 29.19
C LYS A 41 59.39 9.82 29.22
N SER A 42 60.03 8.94 28.44
CA SER A 42 59.87 7.50 28.15
C SER A 42 60.14 6.55 29.34
N PRO A 43 59.97 5.21 29.18
CA PRO A 43 61.03 4.41 28.54
C PRO A 43 60.55 3.36 27.51
N GLU A 44 61.36 3.25 26.47
CA GLU A 44 61.79 2.08 25.68
C GLU A 44 61.03 0.75 25.82
N LEU A 45 60.53 0.24 24.68
CA LEU A 45 60.68 -1.18 24.36
C LEU A 45 60.88 -1.37 22.86
N SER A 46 62.02 -1.96 22.53
CA SER A 46 62.48 -2.35 21.20
C SER A 46 61.69 -3.54 20.66
N SER A 47 61.34 -3.46 19.37
CA SER A 47 60.82 -4.57 18.58
C SER A 47 61.93 -5.58 18.24
N PRO A 48 61.73 -6.89 18.44
CA PRO A 48 62.50 -7.88 17.73
C PRO A 48 61.77 -8.31 16.45
N SER A 49 62.52 -8.31 15.35
CA SER A 49 62.27 -9.11 14.15
C SER A 49 62.23 -10.60 14.50
N PHE A 50 61.31 -11.36 13.93
CA PHE A 50 61.41 -12.82 13.93
C PHE A 50 60.93 -13.42 12.60
N ASP A 51 61.91 -13.79 11.79
CA ASP A 51 61.80 -14.84 10.79
C ASP A 51 61.75 -16.20 11.49
N GLY A 52 60.93 -17.11 10.97
CA GLY A 52 61.08 -18.55 11.12
C GLY A 52 60.44 -19.17 12.37
N LEU A 53 59.32 -19.86 12.18
CA LEU A 53 59.18 -21.31 12.39
C LEU A 53 57.74 -21.75 12.05
N LEU A 54 57.62 -22.50 10.95
CA LEU A 54 56.54 -23.46 10.62
C LEU A 54 56.33 -24.45 11.79
N PRO A 55 55.13 -25.08 11.99
CA PRO A 55 54.69 -26.09 11.01
C PRO A 55 53.18 -26.46 10.88
N PHE A 56 52.96 -27.27 9.84
CA PHE A 56 51.91 -28.26 9.55
C PHE A 56 50.54 -27.82 8.96
N GLU A 57 50.47 -27.98 7.62
CA GLU A 57 49.47 -28.68 6.80
C GLU A 57 48.04 -28.86 7.34
N PHE A 58 47.04 -28.42 6.55
CA PHE A 58 46.01 -29.32 6.02
C PHE A 58 45.35 -28.75 4.75
N SER A 59 45.57 -29.47 3.65
CA SER A 59 44.63 -29.83 2.58
C SER A 59 43.81 -28.75 1.87
N ASN A 60 44.27 -28.46 0.66
CA ASN A 60 43.57 -27.81 -0.44
C ASN A 60 42.67 -28.87 -1.12
N ASP A 61 41.34 -28.76 -0.99
CA ASP A 61 40.37 -29.55 -1.77
C ASP A 61 39.25 -28.61 -2.24
N TYR A 62 38.77 -28.83 -3.46
CA TYR A 62 37.85 -28.00 -4.28
C TYR A 62 38.46 -27.09 -5.36
N VAL A 63 39.47 -27.56 -6.09
CA VAL A 63 39.68 -27.18 -7.51
C VAL A 63 40.14 -28.40 -8.33
N GLN A 64 39.29 -29.42 -8.46
CA GLN A 64 39.46 -30.52 -9.43
C GLN A 64 38.09 -31.11 -9.81
N GLN A 65 37.27 -30.31 -10.47
CA GLN A 65 36.26 -30.81 -11.40
C GLN A 65 36.22 -29.79 -12.53
N TRP A 66 36.18 -30.24 -13.78
CA TRP A 66 36.29 -29.47 -15.04
C TRP A 66 37.68 -29.40 -15.71
N SER A 67 38.50 -30.44 -15.61
CA SER A 67 39.61 -30.62 -16.56
C SER A 67 39.97 -32.09 -16.80
N GLN A 68 39.02 -32.90 -17.25
CA GLN A 68 39.31 -34.14 -17.97
C GLN A 68 38.19 -34.38 -18.97
N LEU A 69 38.46 -34.18 -20.26
CA LEU A 69 37.83 -34.87 -21.39
C LEU A 69 38.55 -34.43 -22.67
N LYS A 70 39.65 -35.13 -22.96
CA LYS A 70 40.42 -35.32 -24.20
C LYS A 70 41.64 -36.16 -23.77
N ASP A 71 42.05 -37.27 -24.36
CA ASP A 71 41.75 -37.96 -25.61
C ASP A 71 42.12 -39.45 -25.41
N ASP A 72 41.85 -40.27 -26.43
CA ASP A 72 42.43 -41.59 -26.78
C ASP A 72 41.50 -42.82 -26.71
N ASN A 73 41.03 -43.27 -27.88
CA ASN A 73 41.63 -44.45 -28.52
C ASN A 73 41.16 -44.66 -29.98
N ASN A 74 42.13 -44.95 -30.86
CA ASN A 74 41.99 -45.47 -32.22
C ASN A 74 41.73 -46.99 -32.23
N ASN A 75 40.81 -47.49 -33.07
CA ASN A 75 41.11 -48.32 -34.26
C ASN A 75 39.84 -48.91 -34.92
N ASP A 76 39.76 -48.70 -36.23
CA ASP A 76 39.22 -49.52 -37.34
C ASP A 76 38.09 -50.55 -37.10
N ASP A 77 36.93 -50.35 -37.75
CA ASP A 77 36.49 -51.23 -38.86
C ASP A 77 35.32 -50.63 -39.69
N LYS A 78 35.23 -51.09 -40.94
CA LYS A 78 34.38 -50.57 -42.05
C LYS A 78 32.87 -50.87 -41.93
N ASN A 79 32.03 -49.93 -42.42
CA ASN A 79 30.99 -50.06 -43.47
C ASN A 79 29.67 -49.31 -43.21
N GLN A 80 29.25 -48.59 -44.27
CA GLN A 80 27.90 -48.38 -44.81
C GLN A 80 26.86 -47.48 -44.11
N ASP A 81 26.58 -46.38 -44.82
CA ASP A 81 25.29 -45.84 -45.29
C ASP A 81 24.17 -45.41 -44.33
N GLU A 82 23.58 -44.28 -44.76
CA GLU A 82 22.24 -43.73 -44.55
C GLU A 82 22.09 -42.57 -43.53
N GLY A 83 21.37 -41.55 -44.02
CA GLY A 83 21.34 -40.19 -43.49
C GLY A 83 20.27 -39.90 -42.46
N GLY A 84 20.24 -38.64 -42.01
CA GLY A 84 19.25 -38.14 -41.07
C GLY A 84 19.66 -36.82 -40.44
N ASP A 85 19.16 -35.73 -41.04
CA ASP A 85 18.81 -34.41 -40.47
C ASP A 85 19.49 -33.96 -39.16
N ASN A 86 20.38 -32.96 -39.29
CA ASN A 86 20.87 -32.17 -38.16
C ASN A 86 19.82 -31.11 -37.78
N GLU A 87 19.10 -31.34 -36.67
CA GLU A 87 18.46 -30.27 -35.90
C GLU A 87 19.53 -29.61 -35.01
N GLU A 88 19.79 -28.33 -35.25
CA GLU A 88 20.58 -27.47 -34.37
C GLU A 88 19.83 -27.25 -33.04
N GLY A 89 20.26 -27.94 -31.99
CA GLY A 89 19.87 -27.64 -30.61
C GLY A 89 20.66 -26.44 -30.09
N ASP A 90 20.00 -25.30 -29.96
CA ASP A 90 20.48 -24.10 -29.26
C ASP A 90 20.65 -24.41 -27.75
N ASP A 91 21.90 -24.63 -27.31
CA ASP A 91 22.26 -24.72 -25.89
C ASP A 91 22.25 -23.32 -25.26
N SER A 92 21.06 -22.81 -25.00
CA SER A 92 20.82 -21.50 -24.38
C SER A 92 20.97 -21.51 -22.84
N SER A 93 21.68 -22.48 -22.26
CA SER A 93 21.75 -22.68 -20.81
C SER A 93 23.07 -22.24 -20.16
N ARG A 94 24.07 -21.82 -20.94
CA ARG A 94 25.32 -21.27 -20.36
C ARG A 94 25.13 -19.81 -19.92
N PRO A 95 25.53 -19.46 -18.68
CA PRO A 95 25.61 -18.06 -18.25
C PRO A 95 26.44 -17.28 -19.27
N LYS A 96 25.90 -16.17 -19.77
CA LYS A 96 26.65 -15.26 -20.66
C LYS A 96 27.77 -14.62 -19.83
N ILE A 97 28.97 -15.22 -19.89
CA ILE A 97 30.17 -14.67 -19.25
C ILE A 97 30.51 -13.36 -19.95
N ASP A 98 30.49 -12.26 -19.20
CA ASP A 98 30.93 -10.95 -19.69
C ASP A 98 32.46 -10.90 -19.61
N SER A 99 33.14 -11.04 -20.74
CA SER A 99 34.61 -11.05 -20.78
C SER A 99 35.27 -9.78 -20.24
N SER A 100 34.51 -8.69 -20.03
CA SER A 100 35.03 -7.43 -19.46
C SER A 100 35.07 -7.40 -17.93
N VAL A 101 34.48 -8.39 -17.26
CA VAL A 101 34.40 -8.44 -15.78
C VAL A 101 35.21 -9.65 -15.28
N PRO A 102 36.00 -9.54 -14.19
CA PRO A 102 36.72 -10.68 -13.63
C PRO A 102 35.77 -11.85 -13.29
N LEU A 103 36.20 -13.09 -13.54
CA LEU A 103 35.36 -14.28 -13.33
C LEU A 103 34.83 -14.40 -11.89
N HIS A 104 35.62 -14.00 -10.88
CA HIS A 104 35.18 -14.03 -9.48
C HIS A 104 34.12 -12.95 -9.15
N CYS A 105 33.91 -11.96 -10.03
CA CYS A 105 32.89 -10.93 -9.91
C CYS A 105 31.63 -11.25 -10.75
N GLN A 106 31.54 -12.46 -11.30
CA GLN A 106 30.39 -12.91 -12.09
C GLN A 106 29.86 -14.25 -11.58
N ARG A 107 28.61 -14.25 -11.10
CA ARG A 107 27.89 -15.43 -10.63
C ARG A 107 26.41 -15.09 -10.59
N ASP A 108 25.52 -16.06 -10.74
CA ASP A 108 24.08 -15.77 -10.65
C ASP A 108 23.71 -15.10 -9.31
N GLU A 109 24.33 -15.55 -8.22
CA GLU A 109 24.10 -15.05 -6.88
C GLU A 109 25.38 -15.07 -6.02
N PHE A 110 25.63 -13.97 -5.30
CA PHE A 110 26.67 -13.80 -4.30
C PHE A 110 26.02 -13.78 -2.93
N ILE A 111 26.28 -14.79 -2.11
CA ILE A 111 25.71 -14.92 -0.77
C ILE A 111 26.76 -14.48 0.25
N ILE A 112 26.40 -13.54 1.11
CA ILE A 112 27.30 -12.89 2.08
C ILE A 112 26.66 -13.00 3.46
N HIS A 113 27.33 -13.72 4.36
CA HIS A 113 26.93 -13.86 5.76
C HIS A 113 27.93 -13.21 6.71
N SER A 114 29.18 -13.09 6.28
CA SER A 114 30.28 -12.61 7.12
C SER A 114 31.14 -11.59 6.40
N LEU A 115 31.99 -10.90 7.17
CA LEU A 115 33.01 -10.02 6.60
C LEU A 115 33.97 -10.77 5.66
N GLY A 116 34.23 -12.06 5.91
CA GLY A 116 35.05 -12.91 5.03
C GLY A 116 34.43 -13.06 3.65
N ASP A 117 33.12 -13.30 3.58
CA ASP A 117 32.39 -13.42 2.31
C ASP A 117 32.36 -12.07 1.57
N LEU A 118 32.16 -10.97 2.31
CA LEU A 118 32.16 -9.62 1.74
C LEU A 118 33.52 -9.28 1.10
N ASN A 119 34.62 -9.69 1.75
CA ASN A 119 35.98 -9.50 1.23
C ASN A 119 36.23 -10.24 -0.09
N SER A 120 35.47 -11.30 -0.40
CA SER A 120 35.62 -12.02 -1.68
C SER A 120 35.18 -11.22 -2.91
N ILE A 121 34.39 -10.14 -2.70
CA ILE A 121 33.88 -9.28 -3.77
C ILE A 121 34.30 -7.81 -3.64
N ILE A 122 35.13 -7.48 -2.65
CA ILE A 122 35.46 -6.07 -2.32
C ILE A 122 36.33 -5.37 -3.39
N GLU A 123 37.04 -6.16 -4.19
CA GLU A 123 37.85 -5.69 -5.34
C GLU A 123 37.00 -5.50 -6.61
N CYS A 124 35.77 -6.01 -6.64
CA CYS A 124 34.91 -5.94 -7.82
C CYS A 124 34.42 -4.50 -8.05
N GLU A 125 34.81 -3.91 -9.18
CA GLU A 125 34.22 -2.65 -9.65
C GLU A 125 32.81 -2.87 -10.22
N THR A 126 32.60 -3.99 -10.90
CA THR A 126 31.30 -4.40 -11.44
C THR A 126 31.00 -5.82 -11.01
N ILE A 127 29.81 -6.04 -10.45
CA ILE A 127 29.27 -7.36 -10.16
C ILE A 127 28.23 -7.71 -11.22
N VAL A 128 28.35 -8.90 -11.81
CA VAL A 128 27.31 -9.48 -12.68
C VAL A 128 26.61 -10.58 -11.93
N GLY A 129 25.34 -10.35 -11.56
CA GLY A 129 24.60 -11.22 -10.67
C GLY A 129 23.89 -10.48 -9.55
N ASN A 130 23.18 -11.24 -8.72
CA ASN A 130 22.51 -10.74 -7.52
C ASN A 130 23.45 -10.79 -6.32
N VAL A 131 23.44 -9.75 -5.49
CA VAL A 131 24.14 -9.72 -4.21
C VAL A 131 23.13 -9.87 -3.09
N VAL A 132 23.28 -10.92 -2.29
CA VAL A 132 22.40 -11.26 -1.18
C VAL A 132 23.21 -11.27 0.10
N ILE A 133 22.88 -10.34 1.00
CA ILE A 133 23.52 -10.21 2.31
C ILE A 133 22.48 -10.55 3.36
N SER A 134 22.77 -11.55 4.19
CA SER A 134 21.79 -12.03 5.15
C SER A 134 22.41 -12.53 6.43
N GLU A 135 21.74 -12.29 7.55
CA GLU A 135 22.24 -12.67 8.88
C GLU A 135 23.66 -12.15 9.12
N PHE A 136 23.94 -10.96 8.58
CA PHE A 136 25.26 -10.35 8.62
C PHE A 136 25.57 -9.83 10.02
N ASP A 137 26.64 -10.33 10.60
CA ASP A 137 27.02 -10.18 12.01
C ASP A 137 27.96 -8.99 12.27
N TYR A 138 28.19 -8.15 11.26
CA TYR A 138 29.10 -7.02 11.34
C TYR A 138 28.36 -5.68 11.14
N PRO A 139 28.71 -4.62 11.91
CA PRO A 139 27.89 -3.41 11.96
C PRO A 139 27.96 -2.51 10.73
N ILE A 140 28.90 -2.73 9.83
CA ILE A 140 29.15 -1.84 8.69
C ILE A 140 29.36 -2.66 7.42
N ILE A 141 28.60 -2.34 6.38
CA ILE A 141 28.89 -2.79 5.02
C ILE A 141 29.51 -1.61 4.27
N THR A 142 30.71 -1.81 3.75
CA THR A 142 31.38 -0.83 2.89
C THR A 142 31.78 -1.47 1.59
N PHE A 143 31.29 -0.91 0.48
CA PHE A 143 31.72 -1.25 -0.87
C PHE A 143 32.57 -0.11 -1.45
N THR A 144 33.88 -0.19 -1.25
CA THR A 144 34.81 0.89 -1.60
C THR A 144 34.95 1.10 -3.11
N ASN A 145 35.07 0.01 -3.87
CA ASN A 145 35.38 0.03 -5.30
C ASN A 145 34.15 -0.22 -6.18
N LEU A 146 33.05 -0.69 -5.61
CA LEU A 146 31.88 -1.11 -6.38
C LEU A 146 31.23 0.09 -7.07
N VAL A 147 31.18 0.05 -8.40
CA VAL A 147 30.56 1.06 -9.24
C VAL A 147 29.21 0.57 -9.78
N LYS A 148 29.08 -0.72 -10.10
CA LYS A 148 27.87 -1.27 -10.73
C LYS A 148 27.50 -2.65 -10.20
N ILE A 149 26.20 -2.86 -10.00
CA ILE A 149 25.61 -4.19 -9.83
C ILE A 149 24.67 -4.42 -11.01
N LYS A 150 25.01 -5.38 -11.88
CA LYS A 150 24.14 -5.87 -12.96
C LYS A 150 23.22 -6.97 -12.42
N GLY A 151 22.37 -6.62 -11.47
CA GLY A 151 21.43 -7.48 -10.77
C GLY A 151 20.77 -6.76 -9.59
N ASN A 152 20.32 -7.53 -8.61
CA ASN A 152 19.72 -7.02 -7.37
C ASN A 152 20.77 -6.87 -6.25
N LEU A 153 20.50 -5.97 -5.32
CA LEU A 153 21.16 -5.93 -4.01
C LEU A 153 20.09 -6.12 -2.94
N SER A 154 20.14 -7.25 -2.24
CA SER A 154 19.19 -7.60 -1.19
C SER A 154 19.92 -7.79 0.12
N ILE A 155 19.55 -7.01 1.14
CA ILE A 155 20.11 -7.10 2.49
C ILE A 155 18.97 -7.36 3.46
N TYR A 156 19.02 -8.46 4.20
CA TYR A 156 17.94 -8.81 5.12
C TYR A 156 18.40 -9.45 6.43
N LYS A 157 17.56 -9.34 7.47
CA LYS A 157 17.73 -10.02 8.76
C LYS A 157 19.12 -9.85 9.38
N SER A 158 19.67 -8.64 9.30
CA SER A 158 21.01 -8.32 9.81
C SER A 158 20.88 -7.27 10.91
N PRO A 159 20.52 -7.67 12.15
CA PRO A 159 20.19 -6.74 13.23
C PRO A 159 21.41 -6.00 13.77
N GLU A 160 22.63 -6.49 13.55
CA GLU A 160 23.86 -5.81 13.94
C GLU A 160 24.24 -4.68 12.97
N LEU A 161 23.72 -4.71 11.74
CA LEU A 161 24.07 -3.76 10.68
C LEU A 161 23.55 -2.36 11.01
N VAL A 162 24.48 -1.44 11.25
CA VAL A 162 24.20 -0.03 11.57
C VAL A 162 24.33 0.88 10.35
N ARG A 163 25.21 0.53 9.40
CA ARG A 163 25.57 1.41 8.29
C ARG A 163 25.82 0.66 6.98
N ILE A 164 25.32 1.22 5.88
CA ILE A 164 25.66 0.80 4.52
C ILE A 164 26.31 1.97 3.79
N GLU A 165 27.51 1.75 3.26
CA GLU A 165 28.27 2.78 2.55
C GLU A 165 28.77 2.23 1.21
N SER A 166 28.42 2.91 0.13
CA SER A 166 29.02 2.64 -1.18
C SER A 166 29.21 3.95 -1.94
N PRO A 167 30.35 4.64 -1.72
CA PRO A 167 30.58 5.97 -2.24
C PRO A 167 30.67 6.01 -3.77
N GLN A 168 31.09 4.90 -4.41
CA GLN A 168 31.30 4.81 -5.85
C GLN A 168 30.14 4.14 -6.61
N LEU A 169 29.17 3.53 -5.92
CA LEU A 169 28.08 2.80 -6.58
C LEU A 169 27.18 3.75 -7.35
N GLN A 170 27.18 3.59 -8.66
CA GLN A 170 26.45 4.42 -9.61
C GLN A 170 25.16 3.78 -10.09
N SER A 171 25.11 2.44 -10.21
CA SER A 171 23.93 1.76 -10.74
C SER A 171 23.71 0.39 -10.13
N ILE A 172 22.45 0.12 -9.76
CA ILE A 172 21.91 -1.22 -9.51
C ILE A 172 20.90 -1.45 -10.62
N SER A 173 21.11 -2.43 -11.50
CA SER A 173 20.19 -2.60 -12.65
C SER A 173 18.82 -3.14 -12.26
N GLY A 174 18.72 -3.81 -11.11
CA GLY A 174 17.48 -4.37 -10.58
C GLY A 174 17.00 -3.68 -9.30
N GLN A 175 16.59 -4.48 -8.33
CA GLN A 175 16.03 -4.05 -7.05
C GLN A 175 17.12 -3.80 -6.00
N PHE A 176 16.97 -2.73 -5.23
CA PHE A 176 17.67 -2.51 -3.97
C PHE A 176 16.71 -2.75 -2.80
N GLN A 177 16.83 -3.93 -2.20
CA GLN A 177 15.94 -4.44 -1.16
C GLN A 177 16.63 -4.40 0.20
N LEU A 178 15.93 -3.83 1.18
CA LEU A 178 16.33 -3.81 2.59
C LEU A 178 15.17 -4.31 3.42
N PHE A 179 15.37 -5.36 4.21
CA PHE A 179 14.30 -5.98 4.98
C PHE A 179 14.76 -6.40 6.38
N GLU A 180 14.08 -5.95 7.43
CA GLU A 180 14.35 -6.38 8.81
C GLU A 180 15.80 -6.06 9.24
N LEU A 181 16.17 -4.78 9.15
CA LEU A 181 17.48 -4.26 9.56
C LEU A 181 17.26 -3.29 10.72
N THR A 182 17.03 -3.86 11.91
CA THR A 182 16.52 -3.13 13.08
C THR A 182 17.46 -2.05 13.61
N SER A 183 18.76 -2.18 13.36
CA SER A 183 19.78 -1.22 13.79
C SER A 183 20.30 -0.32 12.67
N LEU A 184 19.79 -0.45 11.44
CA LEU A 184 20.30 0.33 10.32
C LEU A 184 19.88 1.79 10.48
N ALA A 185 20.86 2.66 10.70
CA ALA A 185 20.64 4.08 10.96
C ALA A 185 20.97 4.98 9.77
N LEU A 186 21.92 4.56 8.92
CA LEU A 186 22.41 5.35 7.79
C LEU A 186 22.66 4.49 6.54
N ILE A 187 22.17 5.00 5.41
CA ILE A 187 22.56 4.56 4.07
C ILE A 187 23.28 5.71 3.37
N SER A 188 24.53 5.50 2.96
CA SER A 188 25.31 6.47 2.18
C SER A 188 25.70 5.89 0.83
N VAL A 189 24.98 6.27 -0.22
CA VAL A 189 25.25 5.86 -1.60
C VAL A 189 25.19 7.09 -2.52
N PRO A 190 26.05 8.09 -2.29
CA PRO A 190 25.92 9.42 -2.89
C PRO A 190 26.00 9.42 -4.42
N SER A 191 26.70 8.44 -5.01
CA SER A 191 26.90 8.35 -6.46
C SER A 191 25.77 7.62 -7.21
N LEU A 192 24.76 7.08 -6.50
CA LEU A 192 23.71 6.25 -7.10
C LEU A 192 22.85 7.10 -8.05
N LYS A 193 22.85 6.74 -9.33
CA LYS A 193 22.12 7.42 -10.42
C LYS A 193 21.00 6.56 -11.01
N GLN A 194 21.05 5.25 -10.81
CA GLN A 194 20.09 4.33 -11.43
C GLN A 194 19.78 3.16 -10.49
N VAL A 195 18.49 2.91 -10.28
CA VAL A 195 17.93 1.72 -9.65
C VAL A 195 16.54 1.47 -10.19
N GLN A 196 16.17 0.22 -10.45
CA GLN A 196 14.86 -0.09 -11.01
C GLN A 196 13.77 -0.13 -9.94
N SER A 197 14.07 -0.65 -8.75
CA SER A 197 13.08 -0.75 -7.66
C SER A 197 13.73 -0.55 -6.30
N LEU A 198 13.06 0.20 -5.43
CA LEU A 198 13.39 0.27 -4.00
C LEU A 198 12.33 -0.47 -3.20
N LYS A 199 12.77 -1.37 -2.32
CA LYS A 199 11.89 -2.11 -1.41
C LYS A 199 12.51 -2.16 -0.02
N TRP A 200 12.12 -1.20 0.81
CA TRP A 200 12.67 -0.96 2.13
C TRP A 200 11.59 -1.15 3.17
N GLN A 201 11.76 -2.12 4.06
CA GLN A 201 10.71 -2.50 5.02
C GLN A 201 11.35 -2.90 6.35
N ILE A 202 10.73 -2.50 7.46
CA ILE A 202 11.18 -2.85 8.81
C ILE A 202 12.61 -2.31 9.04
N LEU A 203 12.74 -0.98 9.00
CA LEU A 203 14.00 -0.24 9.22
C LEU A 203 13.78 0.83 10.30
N PRO A 204 13.37 0.43 11.53
CA PRO A 204 12.73 1.30 12.51
C PRO A 204 13.55 2.50 12.95
N ILE A 205 14.89 2.47 12.83
CA ILE A 205 15.76 3.59 13.21
C ILE A 205 16.44 4.27 12.01
N LEU A 206 16.15 3.84 10.78
CA LEU A 206 16.69 4.47 9.57
C LEU A 206 16.15 5.88 9.48
N SER A 207 17.02 6.86 9.68
CA SER A 207 16.66 8.29 9.72
C SER A 207 17.45 9.12 8.71
N ASN A 208 18.55 8.57 8.16
CA ASN A 208 19.42 9.28 7.25
C ASN A 208 19.73 8.45 6.01
N VAL A 209 19.48 9.04 4.84
CA VAL A 209 19.76 8.47 3.53
C VAL A 209 20.43 9.55 2.70
N GLN A 210 21.62 9.25 2.19
CA GLN A 210 22.42 10.19 1.42
C GLN A 210 22.47 9.76 -0.05
N PHE A 211 21.59 10.37 -0.84
CA PHE A 211 21.65 10.39 -2.30
C PHE A 211 22.08 11.79 -2.75
N ASN A 212 23.16 11.90 -3.53
CA ASN A 212 23.61 13.19 -4.06
C ASN A 212 23.28 13.36 -5.54
N ALA A 213 22.76 12.32 -6.19
CA ALA A 213 22.38 12.35 -7.60
C ALA A 213 20.88 12.15 -7.77
N GLU A 214 20.36 12.68 -8.89
CA GLU A 214 19.01 12.37 -9.34
C GLU A 214 18.97 10.93 -9.85
N ILE A 215 18.24 10.08 -9.13
CA ILE A 215 18.03 8.67 -9.45
C ILE A 215 16.98 8.56 -10.55
N LYS A 216 17.37 7.93 -11.66
CA LYS A 216 16.57 7.73 -12.87
C LYS A 216 16.23 6.26 -13.07
N GLY A 217 15.20 6.01 -13.88
CA GLY A 217 14.82 4.66 -14.30
C GLY A 217 14.14 3.83 -13.21
N ILE A 218 13.70 4.49 -12.13
CA ILE A 218 12.96 3.81 -11.07
C ILE A 218 11.52 3.56 -11.51
N GLU A 219 11.07 2.33 -11.28
CA GLU A 219 9.73 1.84 -11.64
C GLU A 219 8.86 1.60 -10.41
N SER A 220 9.43 1.23 -9.26
CA SER A 220 8.67 0.93 -8.04
C SER A 220 9.38 1.40 -6.78
N ILE A 221 8.62 2.01 -5.87
CA ILE A 221 9.09 2.46 -4.56
C ILE A 221 8.16 1.90 -3.49
N THR A 222 8.72 1.10 -2.57
CA THR A 222 8.06 0.66 -1.34
C THR A 222 8.95 1.03 -0.16
N ILE A 223 8.43 1.85 0.76
CA ILE A 223 9.12 2.29 1.98
C ILE A 223 8.16 2.15 3.15
N SER A 224 8.46 1.19 4.03
CA SER A 224 7.66 0.96 5.22
C SER A 224 8.46 0.81 6.52
N ASP A 225 7.83 1.23 7.61
CA ASP A 225 8.32 1.02 8.97
C ASP A 225 9.72 1.63 9.18
N THR A 226 9.90 2.88 8.74
CA THR A 226 11.16 3.62 8.87
C THR A 226 11.03 4.85 9.78
N SER A 227 12.17 5.41 10.18
CA SER A 227 12.26 6.69 10.88
C SER A 227 12.66 7.86 9.97
N LEU A 228 12.46 7.72 8.64
CA LEU A 228 12.78 8.77 7.69
C LEU A 228 11.88 10.00 7.92
N THR A 229 12.48 11.19 7.86
CA THR A 229 11.76 12.46 7.94
C THR A 229 11.41 13.03 6.57
N GLY A 230 12.18 12.66 5.56
CA GLY A 230 11.97 13.04 4.17
C GLY A 230 12.59 11.99 3.24
N PHE A 231 12.07 11.90 2.02
CA PHE A 231 12.61 11.03 1.00
C PHE A 231 12.43 11.69 -0.38
N SER A 232 13.54 11.94 -1.06
CA SER A 232 13.55 12.65 -2.36
C SER A 232 14.75 12.18 -3.21
N GLY A 233 14.88 12.73 -4.42
CA GLY A 233 16.00 12.42 -5.32
C GLY A 233 15.62 11.49 -6.48
N PHE A 234 14.34 11.19 -6.68
CA PHE A 234 13.87 10.31 -7.74
C PHE A 234 13.17 11.08 -8.86
N VAL A 235 13.50 10.72 -10.10
CA VAL A 235 12.87 11.26 -11.29
C VAL A 235 12.23 10.10 -12.06
N ALA A 236 10.90 10.06 -12.06
CA ALA A 236 10.13 9.04 -12.77
C ALA A 236 8.87 9.65 -13.36
N ASN A 237 8.69 9.53 -14.68
CA ASN A 237 7.44 9.92 -15.34
C ASN A 237 6.32 8.90 -15.06
N GLU A 238 6.70 7.64 -14.89
CA GLU A 238 5.79 6.53 -14.65
C GLU A 238 6.36 5.64 -13.54
N LEU A 239 5.50 5.24 -12.62
CA LEU A 239 5.77 4.23 -11.61
C LEU A 239 4.73 3.10 -11.76
N LYS A 240 5.12 1.88 -11.41
CA LYS A 240 4.19 0.78 -11.17
C LYS A 240 3.59 0.93 -9.77
N ILE A 241 4.45 1.02 -8.76
CA ILE A 241 4.05 1.08 -7.35
C ILE A 241 4.71 2.29 -6.68
N LEU A 242 3.91 3.06 -5.96
CA LEU A 242 4.36 4.02 -4.95
C LEU A 242 3.62 3.70 -3.65
N ASP A 243 4.30 2.98 -2.76
CA ASP A 243 3.75 2.53 -1.48
C ASP A 243 4.60 3.04 -0.32
N ILE A 244 4.11 4.08 0.35
CA ILE A 244 4.81 4.74 1.46
C ILE A 244 3.93 4.66 2.70
N ASN A 245 4.27 3.76 3.63
CA ASN A 245 3.43 3.50 4.78
C ASN A 245 4.19 3.29 6.09
N ASN A 246 3.56 3.53 7.24
CA ASN A 246 4.17 3.29 8.56
C ASN A 246 5.48 4.07 8.82
N ASN A 247 5.67 5.25 8.21
CA ASN A 247 6.85 6.10 8.45
C ASN A 247 6.46 7.27 9.36
N ARG A 248 6.54 7.05 10.68
CA ARG A 248 6.00 7.95 11.72
C ARG A 248 6.52 9.39 11.63
N PHE A 249 7.74 9.59 11.15
CA PHE A 249 8.38 10.90 11.09
C PHE A 249 8.35 11.54 9.70
N LEU A 250 7.88 10.82 8.68
CA LEU A 250 7.88 11.29 7.30
C LEU A 250 6.75 12.30 7.09
N ASP A 251 7.10 13.56 6.83
CA ASP A 251 6.13 14.66 6.76
C ASP A 251 5.80 15.12 5.33
N THR A 252 6.57 14.68 4.33
CA THR A 252 6.41 15.14 2.95
C THR A 252 6.70 14.01 1.96
N ILE A 253 5.80 13.85 1.00
CA ILE A 253 6.00 13.07 -0.23
C ILE A 253 5.79 14.04 -1.39
N ASP A 254 6.87 14.33 -2.12
CA ASP A 254 6.85 15.13 -3.33
C ASP A 254 7.46 14.31 -4.47
N CYS A 255 6.67 14.07 -5.51
CA CYS A 255 7.13 13.30 -6.66
C CYS A 255 6.51 13.83 -7.96
N ASN A 256 7.37 14.03 -8.95
CA ASN A 256 6.97 14.44 -10.28
C ASN A 256 6.62 13.24 -11.18
N VAL A 257 5.58 12.49 -10.80
CA VAL A 257 5.09 11.33 -11.55
C VAL A 257 3.82 11.67 -12.32
N GLU A 258 3.72 11.22 -13.57
CA GLU A 258 2.52 11.39 -14.40
C GLU A 258 1.55 10.21 -14.29
N LYS A 259 2.08 8.99 -14.11
CA LYS A 259 1.27 7.77 -14.06
C LYS A 259 1.74 6.79 -12.98
N VAL A 260 0.79 6.19 -12.27
CA VAL A 260 1.02 5.05 -11.37
C VAL A 260 0.20 3.85 -11.85
N THR A 261 0.84 2.85 -12.45
CA THR A 261 0.14 1.81 -13.22
C THR A 261 -0.35 0.61 -12.42
N GLN A 262 -0.03 0.51 -11.13
CA GLN A 262 -0.54 -0.54 -10.24
C GLN A 262 -1.13 0.00 -8.95
N LEU A 263 -0.33 0.66 -8.11
CA LEU A 263 -0.77 1.08 -6.77
C LEU A 263 -0.10 2.38 -6.33
N LEU A 264 -0.93 3.35 -5.92
CA LEU A 264 -0.53 4.49 -5.10
C LEU A 264 -1.12 4.30 -3.70
N HIS A 265 -0.27 3.99 -2.73
CA HIS A 265 -0.67 3.76 -1.35
C HIS A 265 0.12 4.66 -0.40
N VAL A 266 -0.60 5.43 0.43
CA VAL A 266 -0.03 6.25 1.49
C VAL A 266 -0.86 6.07 2.75
N SER A 267 -0.25 5.56 3.82
CA SER A 267 -0.97 5.34 5.08
C SER A 267 -0.04 5.35 6.29
N ALA A 268 -0.56 5.64 7.49
CA ALA A 268 0.17 5.51 8.75
C ALA A 268 1.56 6.21 8.80
N ASN A 269 1.75 7.30 8.05
CA ASN A 269 2.97 8.11 8.15
C ASN A 269 2.81 9.20 9.23
N SER A 270 3.61 10.27 9.22
CA SER A 270 3.39 11.40 10.13
C SER A 270 1.97 11.93 10.01
N ASN A 271 1.38 12.34 11.14
CA ASN A 271 0.04 12.94 11.16
C ASN A 271 -0.04 14.23 10.34
N GLU A 272 1.09 14.87 10.08
CA GLU A 272 1.19 16.12 9.30
C GLU A 272 1.59 15.87 7.84
N ILE A 273 1.56 14.62 7.37
CA ILE A 273 2.09 14.29 6.05
C ILE A 273 1.40 15.04 4.91
N LYS A 274 2.22 15.62 4.03
CA LYS A 274 1.81 16.34 2.84
C LYS A 274 2.19 15.52 1.61
N VAL A 275 1.19 15.18 0.80
CA VAL A 275 1.36 14.43 -0.45
C VAL A 275 1.14 15.39 -1.62
N HIS A 276 2.21 15.66 -2.35
CA HIS A 276 2.21 16.55 -3.52
C HIS A 276 2.59 15.77 -4.78
N LEU A 277 1.60 15.46 -5.62
CA LEU A 277 1.79 14.79 -6.91
C LEU A 277 1.13 15.63 -8.01
N PRO A 278 1.67 16.84 -8.29
CA PRO A 278 0.98 17.85 -9.08
C PRO A 278 0.78 17.43 -10.53
N ASN A 279 1.61 16.52 -11.06
CA ASN A 279 1.55 16.10 -12.46
C ASN A 279 0.90 14.71 -12.65
N LEU A 280 0.42 14.07 -11.58
CA LEU A 280 -0.23 12.77 -11.65
C LEU A 280 -1.55 12.89 -12.41
N LYS A 281 -1.63 12.22 -13.57
CA LYS A 281 -2.81 12.19 -14.45
C LYS A 281 -3.58 10.88 -14.33
N GLN A 282 -2.89 9.77 -14.12
CA GLN A 282 -3.51 8.45 -14.07
C GLN A 282 -2.95 7.61 -12.93
N VAL A 283 -3.84 6.89 -12.25
CA VAL A 283 -3.50 5.87 -11.27
C VAL A 283 -4.35 4.64 -11.51
N GLU A 284 -3.81 3.44 -11.30
CA GLU A 284 -4.60 2.22 -11.39
C GLU A 284 -5.42 2.03 -10.10
N GLU A 285 -4.79 1.86 -8.94
CA GLU A 285 -5.46 1.80 -7.63
C GLU A 285 -4.93 2.92 -6.72
N LEU A 286 -5.82 3.66 -6.05
CA LEU A 286 -5.46 4.76 -5.15
C LEU A 286 -6.00 4.51 -3.74
N SER A 287 -5.09 4.45 -2.77
CA SER A 287 -5.41 4.25 -1.34
C SER A 287 -4.67 5.26 -0.49
N ILE A 288 -5.37 6.27 -0.01
CA ILE A 288 -4.81 7.35 0.81
C ILE A 288 -5.50 7.37 2.16
N HIS A 289 -4.70 7.19 3.21
CA HIS A 289 -5.15 7.12 4.58
C HIS A 289 -4.27 8.00 5.48
N ASN A 290 -4.88 8.68 6.45
CA ASN A 290 -4.15 9.47 7.45
C ASN A 290 -3.24 10.56 6.84
N VAL A 291 -3.71 11.26 5.80
CA VAL A 291 -2.94 12.34 5.16
C VAL A 291 -3.46 13.72 5.57
N ALA A 292 -2.56 14.65 5.86
CA ALA A 292 -2.91 16.02 6.27
C ALA A 292 -3.19 16.94 5.08
N ILE A 293 -2.39 16.85 4.01
CA ILE A 293 -2.58 17.63 2.79
C ILE A 293 -2.41 16.72 1.59
N LEU A 294 -3.35 16.77 0.66
CA LEU A 294 -3.32 15.97 -0.56
C LEU A 294 -3.49 16.87 -1.79
N ASN A 295 -2.51 16.86 -2.69
CA ASN A 295 -2.60 17.54 -3.98
C ASN A 295 -2.44 16.55 -5.13
N LEU A 296 -3.56 16.27 -5.80
CA LEU A 296 -3.68 15.45 -7.00
C LEU A 296 -4.46 16.21 -8.09
N GLY A 297 -4.30 17.53 -8.19
CA GLY A 297 -5.20 18.40 -8.97
C GLY A 297 -5.27 18.09 -10.48
N ASN A 298 -4.28 17.38 -11.02
CA ASN A 298 -4.25 16.94 -12.41
C ASN A 298 -4.73 15.49 -12.63
N LEU A 299 -5.22 14.80 -11.60
CA LEU A 299 -5.67 13.42 -11.72
C LEU A 299 -6.92 13.35 -12.61
N GLU A 300 -6.83 12.60 -13.71
CA GLU A 300 -7.88 12.46 -14.72
C GLU A 300 -8.61 11.12 -14.65
N ARG A 301 -7.90 10.04 -14.27
CA ARG A 301 -8.43 8.67 -14.31
C ARG A 301 -7.90 7.81 -13.16
N VAL A 302 -8.81 7.08 -12.51
CA VAL A 302 -8.50 5.94 -11.62
C VAL A 302 -8.98 4.65 -12.30
N GLY A 303 -8.08 3.71 -12.57
CA GLY A 303 -8.38 2.48 -13.31
C GLY A 303 -9.25 1.48 -12.53
N LYS A 304 -9.02 1.38 -11.22
CA LYS A 304 -9.73 0.55 -10.25
C LYS A 304 -10.35 1.44 -9.17
N SER A 305 -10.16 1.12 -7.90
CA SER A 305 -10.81 1.82 -6.80
C SER A 305 -9.99 3.03 -6.32
N MET A 306 -10.72 3.97 -5.73
CA MET A 306 -10.20 5.19 -5.16
C MET A 306 -10.68 5.28 -3.72
N SER A 307 -9.81 5.00 -2.76
CA SER A 307 -10.10 5.04 -1.34
C SER A 307 -9.36 6.20 -0.68
N LEU A 308 -10.11 7.14 -0.12
CA LEU A 308 -9.62 8.30 0.63
C LEU A 308 -10.27 8.27 2.00
N SER A 309 -9.52 7.87 3.03
CA SER A 309 -10.12 7.73 4.35
C SER A 309 -9.29 8.23 5.52
N SER A 310 -9.95 8.49 6.64
CA SER A 310 -9.31 8.80 7.93
C SER A 310 -8.26 9.92 7.84
N SER A 311 -8.43 10.84 6.89
CA SER A 311 -7.47 11.90 6.59
C SER A 311 -7.91 13.25 7.16
N LEU A 312 -6.95 14.18 7.27
CA LEU A 312 -7.10 15.46 7.94
C LEU A 312 -7.13 16.66 6.98
N PHE A 313 -7.07 16.43 5.67
CA PHE A 313 -7.18 17.50 4.67
C PHE A 313 -8.56 18.18 4.72
N GLN A 314 -8.55 19.51 4.58
CA GLN A 314 -9.77 20.34 4.62
C GLN A 314 -10.49 20.42 3.26
N ALA A 315 -9.73 20.26 2.17
CA ALA A 315 -10.25 20.34 0.82
C ALA A 315 -9.73 19.18 -0.03
N LEU A 316 -10.62 18.62 -0.85
CA LEU A 316 -10.30 17.65 -1.88
C LEU A 316 -10.84 18.15 -3.22
N LYS A 317 -9.93 18.60 -4.10
CA LYS A 317 -10.28 19.18 -5.39
C LYS A 317 -9.65 18.38 -6.52
N LEU A 318 -10.42 17.52 -7.14
CA LEU A 318 -9.99 16.73 -8.30
C LEU A 318 -10.74 17.21 -9.54
N SER A 319 -10.43 18.43 -9.95
CA SER A 319 -11.17 19.16 -10.98
C SER A 319 -11.15 18.49 -12.35
N LYS A 320 -10.15 17.64 -12.62
CA LYS A 320 -9.98 16.94 -13.90
C LYS A 320 -10.37 15.47 -13.85
N LEU A 321 -10.75 14.94 -12.68
CA LEU A 321 -11.06 13.51 -12.55
C LEU A 321 -12.36 13.21 -13.31
N LYS A 322 -12.28 12.33 -14.31
CA LYS A 322 -13.38 11.99 -15.20
C LYS A 322 -13.98 10.61 -14.94
N TYR A 323 -13.17 9.69 -14.42
CA TYR A 323 -13.54 8.27 -14.34
C TYR A 323 -12.86 7.55 -13.17
N VAL A 324 -13.64 6.68 -12.51
CA VAL A 324 -13.16 5.70 -11.53
C VAL A 324 -13.70 4.31 -11.91
N GLY A 325 -12.82 3.35 -12.21
CA GLY A 325 -13.23 2.03 -12.68
C GLY A 325 -13.71 1.06 -11.59
N GLY A 326 -13.46 1.38 -10.33
CA GLY A 326 -13.91 0.65 -9.16
C GLY A 326 -14.76 1.52 -8.24
N THR A 327 -14.64 1.29 -6.93
CA THR A 327 -15.41 2.04 -5.94
C THR A 327 -14.70 3.36 -5.62
N LEU A 328 -15.44 4.46 -5.63
CA LEU A 328 -15.02 5.71 -5.01
C LEU A 328 -15.48 5.71 -3.56
N ASN A 329 -14.52 5.57 -2.63
CA ASN A 329 -14.74 5.60 -1.19
C ASN A 329 -14.12 6.87 -0.59
N LEU A 330 -14.97 7.77 -0.11
CA LEU A 330 -14.58 8.95 0.65
C LEU A 330 -15.14 8.81 2.06
N SER A 331 -14.31 8.39 3.03
CA SER A 331 -14.82 8.05 4.36
C SER A 331 -14.00 8.55 5.54
N LYS A 332 -14.67 8.92 6.63
CA LYS A 332 -14.03 9.27 7.92
C LYS A 332 -13.02 10.43 7.81
N ASN A 333 -13.16 11.33 6.84
CA ASN A 333 -12.31 12.52 6.74
C ASN A 333 -12.93 13.64 7.58
N SER A 334 -12.61 13.65 8.87
CA SER A 334 -13.32 14.47 9.88
C SER A 334 -13.15 15.98 9.71
N LYS A 335 -12.11 16.41 8.98
CA LYS A 335 -11.78 17.81 8.70
C LYS A 335 -12.17 18.27 7.29
N LEU A 336 -12.72 17.37 6.46
CA LEU A 336 -13.04 17.66 5.07
C LEU A 336 -14.28 18.54 4.96
N GLU A 337 -14.11 19.76 4.46
CA GLU A 337 -15.17 20.77 4.28
C GLU A 337 -15.53 20.95 2.81
N VAL A 338 -14.51 20.98 1.94
CA VAL A 338 -14.67 21.26 0.51
C VAL A 338 -14.34 20.02 -0.31
N VAL A 339 -15.28 19.61 -1.14
CA VAL A 339 -15.10 18.51 -2.09
C VAL A 339 -15.52 18.99 -3.48
N GLU A 340 -14.71 18.72 -4.50
CA GLU A 340 -14.98 19.14 -5.88
C GLU A 340 -14.58 18.02 -6.87
N PHE A 341 -15.58 17.44 -7.55
CA PHE A 341 -15.43 16.49 -8.67
C PHE A 341 -16.26 16.93 -9.88
N PRO A 342 -16.01 18.13 -10.45
CA PRO A 342 -16.88 18.72 -11.47
C PRO A 342 -16.91 17.93 -12.78
N GLU A 343 -15.82 17.25 -13.15
CA GLU A 343 -15.72 16.50 -14.42
C GLU A 343 -16.02 15.00 -14.29
N LEU A 344 -16.27 14.48 -13.08
CA LEU A 344 -16.46 13.05 -12.87
C LEU A 344 -17.78 12.61 -13.50
N ASP A 345 -17.69 11.75 -14.52
CA ASP A 345 -18.81 11.27 -15.33
C ASP A 345 -19.30 9.89 -14.87
N GLU A 346 -18.37 9.00 -14.53
CA GLU A 346 -18.67 7.60 -14.30
C GLU A 346 -17.83 7.01 -13.16
N VAL A 347 -18.53 6.22 -12.33
CA VAL A 347 -17.94 5.33 -11.31
C VAL A 347 -18.47 3.93 -11.60
N ASP A 348 -17.62 3.03 -12.09
CA ASP A 348 -18.05 1.67 -12.49
C ASP A 348 -18.35 0.77 -11.28
N GLY A 349 -17.75 1.05 -10.12
CA GLY A 349 -18.07 0.41 -8.85
C GLY A 349 -19.09 1.20 -8.01
N GLY A 350 -18.94 1.13 -6.69
CA GLY A 350 -19.81 1.86 -5.76
C GLY A 350 -19.38 3.32 -5.55
N LEU A 351 -20.33 4.15 -5.11
CA LEU A 351 -20.04 5.49 -4.59
C LEU A 351 -20.34 5.49 -3.09
N MET A 352 -19.32 5.64 -2.27
CA MET A 352 -19.42 5.62 -0.80
C MET A 352 -18.95 6.95 -0.23
N ILE A 353 -19.85 7.72 0.38
CA ILE A 353 -19.53 8.96 1.11
C ILE A 353 -19.98 8.77 2.55
N ILE A 354 -19.05 8.42 3.43
CA ILE A 354 -19.37 7.89 4.77
C ILE A 354 -18.64 8.67 5.86
N ASN A 355 -19.38 9.25 6.80
CA ASN A 355 -18.87 9.89 8.02
C ASN A 355 -17.82 10.99 7.75
N ASN A 356 -18.07 11.86 6.77
CA ASN A 356 -17.31 13.09 6.58
C ASN A 356 -18.08 14.23 7.27
N ASN A 357 -17.79 14.47 8.55
CA ASN A 357 -18.68 15.20 9.46
C ASN A 357 -18.98 16.65 9.08
N LEU A 358 -18.08 17.31 8.32
CA LEU A 358 -18.26 18.70 7.88
C LEU A 358 -18.84 18.80 6.45
N VAL A 359 -18.95 17.68 5.73
CA VAL A 359 -19.60 17.62 4.42
C VAL A 359 -21.10 17.46 4.63
N GLU A 360 -21.81 18.57 4.81
CA GLU A 360 -23.26 18.56 5.02
C GLU A 360 -24.07 18.51 3.72
N LYS A 361 -23.44 18.79 2.57
CA LYS A 361 -24.10 18.83 1.26
C LYS A 361 -23.32 18.02 0.24
N VAL A 362 -24.02 17.15 -0.49
CA VAL A 362 -23.46 16.39 -1.61
C VAL A 362 -24.04 16.94 -2.90
N ASN A 363 -23.36 17.94 -3.44
CA ASN A 363 -23.68 18.62 -4.70
C ASN A 363 -22.45 18.78 -5.62
N PHE A 364 -21.33 18.19 -5.22
CA PHE A 364 -20.01 18.32 -5.84
C PHE A 364 -19.73 17.32 -6.97
N LEU A 365 -20.76 16.59 -7.40
CA LEU A 365 -20.75 15.59 -8.50
C LEU A 365 -21.75 15.99 -9.61
N PRO A 366 -21.66 17.20 -10.19
CA PRO A 366 -22.69 17.71 -11.10
C PRO A 366 -22.78 16.92 -12.41
N ASN A 367 -21.68 16.33 -12.88
CA ASN A 367 -21.61 15.62 -14.17
C ASN A 367 -21.75 14.10 -14.05
N LEU A 368 -21.85 13.55 -12.84
CA LEU A 368 -21.91 12.11 -12.63
C LEU A 368 -23.19 11.54 -13.24
N LYS A 369 -23.05 10.62 -14.20
CA LYS A 369 -24.14 9.95 -14.92
C LYS A 369 -24.36 8.51 -14.48
N ILE A 370 -23.30 7.80 -14.12
CA ILE A 370 -23.35 6.34 -13.89
C ILE A 370 -22.67 5.99 -12.57
N ILE A 371 -23.36 5.16 -11.78
CA ILE A 371 -22.80 4.39 -10.66
C ILE A 371 -23.06 2.91 -10.96
N GLY A 372 -22.02 2.17 -11.28
CA GLY A 372 -22.12 0.76 -11.67
C GLY A 372 -22.32 -0.20 -10.50
N GLY A 373 -22.17 0.27 -9.27
CA GLY A 373 -22.44 -0.45 -8.02
C GLY A 373 -23.51 0.22 -7.15
N ALA A 374 -23.35 0.12 -5.83
CA ALA A 374 -24.24 0.74 -4.86
C ALA A 374 -23.86 2.21 -4.58
N LEU A 375 -24.87 3.03 -4.33
CA LEU A 375 -24.74 4.36 -3.76
C LEU A 375 -24.94 4.27 -2.25
N GLU A 376 -23.94 4.63 -1.46
CA GLU A 376 -24.03 4.65 0.00
C GLU A 376 -23.58 6.00 0.56
N ILE A 377 -24.51 6.68 1.23
CA ILE A 377 -24.28 7.97 1.86
C ILE A 377 -24.61 7.87 3.34
N VAL A 378 -23.65 8.14 4.21
CA VAL A 378 -23.84 8.09 5.66
C VAL A 378 -23.20 9.32 6.30
N GLY A 379 -23.94 10.05 7.14
CA GLY A 379 -23.40 11.21 7.85
C GLY A 379 -24.44 12.30 8.10
N LYS A 380 -23.99 13.49 8.48
CA LYS A 380 -24.87 14.64 8.79
C LYS A 380 -25.29 15.39 7.52
N ILE A 381 -25.86 14.65 6.56
CA ILE A 381 -26.22 15.20 5.25
C ILE A 381 -27.54 15.96 5.34
N THR A 382 -27.54 17.21 4.91
CA THR A 382 -28.72 18.10 4.83
C THR A 382 -29.28 18.16 3.41
N GLU A 383 -28.44 17.95 2.40
CA GLU A 383 -28.80 18.06 0.98
C GLU A 383 -28.02 17.04 0.15
N LEU A 384 -28.72 16.32 -0.73
CA LEU A 384 -28.15 15.31 -1.62
C LEU A 384 -28.74 15.49 -3.01
N THR A 385 -27.91 15.87 -3.98
CA THR A 385 -28.36 16.21 -5.34
C THR A 385 -27.44 15.59 -6.39
N PHE A 386 -28.02 14.85 -7.34
CA PHE A 386 -27.33 14.28 -8.48
C PHE A 386 -28.03 14.66 -9.79
N LYS A 387 -27.73 15.86 -10.32
CA LYS A 387 -28.49 16.47 -11.42
C LYS A 387 -28.51 15.69 -12.73
N ASN A 388 -27.44 14.96 -13.01
CA ASN A 388 -27.23 14.28 -14.29
C ASN A 388 -27.17 12.76 -14.15
N LEU A 389 -27.46 12.22 -12.97
CA LEU A 389 -27.39 10.79 -12.71
C LEU A 389 -28.50 10.08 -13.48
N LYS A 390 -28.11 9.04 -14.23
CA LYS A 390 -29.01 8.28 -15.11
C LYS A 390 -29.17 6.84 -14.67
N LEU A 391 -28.15 6.29 -13.99
CA LEU A 391 -28.11 4.88 -13.65
C LEU A 391 -27.37 4.64 -12.34
N VAL A 392 -28.00 3.86 -11.47
CA VAL A 392 -27.38 3.17 -10.33
C VAL A 392 -27.74 1.69 -10.46
N LYS A 393 -26.75 0.82 -10.72
CA LYS A 393 -27.01 -0.63 -10.91
C LYS A 393 -27.17 -1.41 -9.60
N GLY A 394 -26.80 -0.80 -8.47
CA GLY A 394 -26.92 -1.39 -7.14
C GLY A 394 -28.01 -0.74 -6.30
N SER A 395 -27.92 -0.93 -4.98
CA SER A 395 -28.84 -0.27 -4.04
C SER A 395 -28.45 1.19 -3.82
N ALA A 396 -29.42 2.03 -3.49
CA ALA A 396 -29.19 3.39 -3.02
C ALA A 396 -29.57 3.49 -1.55
N ILE A 397 -28.57 3.70 -0.68
CA ILE A 397 -28.72 3.69 0.76
C ILE A 397 -28.27 5.05 1.31
N VAL A 398 -29.17 5.74 2.00
CA VAL A 398 -28.89 7.00 2.69
C VAL A 398 -29.20 6.85 4.17
N ARG A 399 -28.22 7.15 5.02
CA ARG A 399 -28.39 7.22 6.48
C ARG A 399 -27.93 8.59 6.95
N SER A 400 -28.87 9.54 6.96
CA SER A 400 -28.59 10.88 7.44
C SER A 400 -28.78 10.98 8.95
N THR A 401 -27.87 11.65 9.64
CA THR A 401 -28.03 12.06 11.04
C THR A 401 -28.53 13.51 11.17
N SER A 402 -28.88 14.16 10.06
CA SER A 402 -29.50 15.49 10.09
C SER A 402 -31.02 15.40 10.26
N PRO A 403 -31.63 16.19 11.17
CA PRO A 403 -33.08 16.29 11.28
C PRO A 403 -33.74 17.04 10.11
N SER A 404 -32.95 17.78 9.31
CA SER A 404 -33.46 18.52 8.15
C SER A 404 -33.53 17.70 6.85
N PHE A 405 -32.99 16.48 6.85
CA PHE A 405 -32.98 15.65 5.66
C PHE A 405 -34.31 14.90 5.49
N ASP A 406 -35.04 15.18 4.42
CA ASP A 406 -36.35 14.58 4.15
C ASP A 406 -36.20 13.32 3.27
N CYS A 407 -36.41 12.14 3.86
CA CYS A 407 -36.27 10.87 3.16
C CYS A 407 -37.37 10.66 2.11
N ARG A 408 -38.62 11.06 2.38
CA ARG A 408 -39.73 11.02 1.41
C ARG A 408 -39.45 11.90 0.21
N LYS A 409 -38.93 13.11 0.41
CA LYS A 409 -38.55 14.00 -0.69
C LYS A 409 -37.44 13.40 -1.53
N TRP A 410 -36.40 12.86 -0.88
CA TRP A 410 -35.29 12.23 -1.60
C TRP A 410 -35.73 10.99 -2.38
N THR A 411 -36.50 10.08 -1.77
CA THR A 411 -36.95 8.84 -2.44
C THR A 411 -37.93 9.08 -3.59
N LYS A 412 -38.70 10.17 -3.56
CA LYS A 412 -39.56 10.61 -4.67
C LYS A 412 -38.83 11.44 -5.73
N SER A 413 -37.55 11.73 -5.55
CA SER A 413 -36.74 12.40 -6.56
C SER A 413 -36.40 11.46 -7.72
N GLU A 414 -35.59 11.95 -8.66
CA GLU A 414 -35.07 11.17 -9.80
C GLU A 414 -34.37 9.88 -9.37
N ILE A 415 -33.93 9.75 -8.10
CA ILE A 415 -33.31 8.52 -7.59
C ILE A 415 -34.20 7.28 -7.79
N GLY A 416 -35.53 7.42 -7.64
CA GLY A 416 -36.49 6.35 -7.82
C GLY A 416 -36.53 5.80 -9.26
N LEU A 417 -36.15 6.64 -10.22
CA LEU A 417 -36.18 6.33 -11.65
C LEU A 417 -34.84 5.83 -12.20
N VAL A 418 -33.73 6.03 -11.48
CA VAL A 418 -32.38 5.71 -11.97
C VAL A 418 -31.78 4.46 -11.32
N VAL A 419 -32.28 4.05 -10.16
CA VAL A 419 -31.86 2.81 -9.48
C VAL A 419 -32.48 1.60 -10.19
N ARG A 420 -31.66 0.56 -10.44
CA ARG A 420 -32.03 -0.67 -11.16
C ARG A 420 -31.55 -1.88 -10.38
N GLY A 421 -32.42 -2.89 -10.19
CA GLY A 421 -32.02 -4.19 -9.61
C GLY A 421 -31.64 -4.16 -8.12
N GLY A 422 -31.96 -3.07 -7.41
CA GLY A 422 -31.58 -2.86 -6.01
C GLY A 422 -32.73 -2.38 -5.12
N LYS A 423 -32.38 -1.99 -3.89
CA LYS A 423 -33.30 -1.34 -2.95
C LYS A 423 -32.94 0.13 -2.76
N ILE A 424 -33.94 0.96 -2.54
CA ILE A 424 -33.77 2.34 -2.09
C ILE A 424 -34.11 2.34 -0.60
N GLU A 425 -33.14 2.68 0.23
CA GLU A 425 -33.29 2.78 1.68
C GLU A 425 -32.85 4.16 2.16
N CYS A 426 -33.71 4.82 2.93
CA CYS A 426 -33.39 6.09 3.56
C CYS A 426 -33.78 6.07 5.03
N THR A 427 -32.87 6.52 5.89
CA THR A 427 -33.17 6.84 7.28
C THR A 427 -32.64 8.23 7.64
N ASN A 428 -33.39 8.99 8.45
CA ASN A 428 -32.94 10.28 9.00
C ASN A 428 -32.97 10.31 10.54
N ALA A 429 -32.57 11.44 11.13
CA ALA A 429 -32.55 11.62 12.59
C ALA A 429 -33.94 11.70 13.24
N ASN A 430 -35.01 11.90 12.46
CA ASN A 430 -36.39 11.93 12.95
C ASN A 430 -37.03 10.53 12.98
N ASN A 431 -36.21 9.47 12.89
CA ASN A 431 -36.65 8.08 12.73
C ASN A 431 -37.54 7.83 11.50
N GLU A 432 -37.50 8.72 10.51
CA GLU A 432 -38.13 8.46 9.23
C GLU A 432 -37.36 7.32 8.56
N LYS A 433 -38.08 6.28 8.15
CA LYS A 433 -37.52 5.13 7.46
C LYS A 433 -38.34 4.86 6.21
N VAL A 434 -37.70 4.99 5.06
CA VAL A 434 -38.29 4.72 3.75
C VAL A 434 -37.54 3.56 3.12
N THR A 435 -38.28 2.55 2.66
CA THR A 435 -37.70 1.43 1.91
C THR A 435 -38.58 1.09 0.73
N SER A 436 -37.98 0.98 -0.45
CA SER A 436 -38.64 0.48 -1.65
C SER A 436 -37.71 -0.45 -2.44
N ARG A 437 -38.29 -1.43 -3.13
CA ARG A 437 -37.55 -2.31 -4.04
C ARG A 437 -37.77 -1.82 -5.47
N THR A 438 -36.68 -1.71 -6.22
CA THR A 438 -36.74 -1.34 -7.63
C THR A 438 -36.86 -2.59 -8.50
N LYS A 439 -37.64 -2.49 -9.58
CA LYS A 439 -37.71 -3.56 -10.59
C LYS A 439 -36.50 -3.44 -11.53
N GLU A 440 -36.14 -4.55 -12.17
CA GLU A 440 -35.01 -4.63 -13.10
C GLU A 440 -35.27 -3.80 -14.39
N ASP A 441 -36.53 -3.50 -14.71
CA ASP A 441 -36.98 -2.85 -15.95
C ASP A 441 -37.07 -1.31 -15.88
N GLY A 442 -36.92 -0.72 -14.70
CA GLY A 442 -36.98 0.71 -14.50
C GLY A 442 -38.35 1.36 -14.42
N SER A 443 -39.39 0.56 -14.26
CA SER A 443 -40.71 1.05 -13.82
C SER A 443 -40.69 1.46 -12.33
N GLU A 444 -41.62 2.32 -11.92
CA GLU A 444 -41.72 2.84 -10.55
C GLU A 444 -41.63 1.71 -9.49
N ALA A 445 -40.86 1.98 -8.43
CA ALA A 445 -40.66 1.07 -7.32
C ALA A 445 -42.00 0.66 -6.67
N SER A 446 -42.18 -0.64 -6.40
CA SER A 446 -43.35 -1.16 -5.70
C SER A 446 -43.37 -0.77 -4.22
N GLU A 447 -44.58 -0.41 -3.73
CA GLU A 447 -45.00 -0.03 -2.37
C GLU A 447 -43.89 0.41 -1.39
N VAL A 448 -43.86 1.72 -1.16
CA VAL A 448 -43.14 2.33 -0.04
C VAL A 448 -43.74 1.83 1.28
N LYS A 449 -43.00 1.01 2.03
CA LYS A 449 -43.36 0.68 3.41
C LYS A 449 -42.88 1.80 4.33
N ASN A 450 -43.83 2.53 4.91
CA ASN A 450 -43.58 3.53 5.94
C ASN A 450 -43.75 2.86 7.31
N GLU A 451 -42.72 2.92 8.15
CA GLU A 451 -42.83 2.57 9.57
C GLU A 451 -42.56 3.86 10.37
N GLY A 452 -43.62 4.58 10.79
CA GLY A 452 -43.51 5.78 11.63
C GLY A 452 -44.85 6.45 11.92
N GLU A 453 -45.16 6.55 13.23
CA GLU A 453 -46.31 7.17 13.94
C GLU A 453 -47.61 6.36 14.09
N GLU A 454 -47.70 5.58 15.18
CA GLU A 454 -48.98 5.33 15.88
C GLU A 454 -48.94 6.02 17.25
N GLY A 455 -49.74 7.08 17.37
CA GLY A 455 -50.11 7.73 18.62
C GLY A 455 -51.43 8.45 18.41
N GLY A 456 -52.49 8.01 19.09
CA GLY A 456 -53.77 8.71 19.12
C GLY A 456 -54.99 7.80 19.26
N GLU A 457 -55.63 7.88 20.41
CA GLU A 457 -56.78 7.11 20.92
C GLU A 457 -58.08 7.27 20.11
N GLY A 458 -58.96 6.28 20.23
CA GLY A 458 -60.37 6.36 19.84
C GLY A 458 -61.20 5.32 20.59
N GLU A 459 -61.86 5.75 21.67
CA GLU A 459 -62.89 5.00 22.40
C GLU A 459 -64.10 4.70 21.51
N GLY A 460 -64.75 3.55 21.76
CA GLY A 460 -66.02 3.18 21.15
C GLY A 460 -66.58 1.89 21.74
N GLU A 461 -67.38 2.03 22.79
CA GLU A 461 -68.15 0.96 23.43
C GLU A 461 -69.12 0.25 22.46
N GLY A 462 -69.32 -1.04 22.68
CA GLY A 462 -70.32 -1.84 21.97
C GLY A 462 -70.41 -3.27 22.50
N GLN A 463 -71.03 -3.43 23.66
CA GLN A 463 -71.48 -4.71 24.20
C GLN A 463 -72.40 -5.45 23.22
N HIS A 464 -72.10 -6.72 22.92
CA HIS A 464 -73.16 -7.72 22.87
C HIS A 464 -72.67 -9.09 23.35
N VAL A 465 -73.42 -9.62 24.30
CA VAL A 465 -73.23 -10.86 25.04
C VAL A 465 -73.59 -12.07 24.17
N GLY A 466 -72.78 -13.13 24.23
CA GLY A 466 -73.06 -14.42 23.59
C GLY A 466 -72.19 -15.53 24.18
N ARG A 467 -72.72 -16.14 25.25
CA ARG A 467 -72.19 -17.19 26.12
C ARG A 467 -72.05 -18.53 25.37
N GLU A 468 -70.92 -19.23 25.55
CA GLU A 468 -70.82 -20.65 25.98
C GLU A 468 -69.42 -21.25 25.69
N LYS A 469 -68.79 -21.79 26.75
CA LYS A 469 -67.69 -22.77 26.71
C LYS A 469 -68.31 -24.19 26.75
N PRO A 470 -67.51 -25.26 26.84
CA PRO A 470 -66.67 -25.89 25.83
C PRO A 470 -67.13 -27.36 25.65
N ASN A 471 -66.55 -28.12 24.72
CA ASN A 471 -66.34 -29.55 25.01
C ASN A 471 -65.17 -30.12 24.22
N GLN A 472 -64.27 -30.74 24.99
CA GLN A 472 -63.28 -31.70 24.55
C GLN A 472 -63.99 -32.98 24.06
N VAL A 473 -63.31 -33.78 23.23
CA VAL A 473 -63.00 -35.20 23.49
C VAL A 473 -62.34 -35.81 22.24
N GLU A 474 -61.10 -36.24 22.48
CA GLU A 474 -60.42 -37.48 22.07
C GLU A 474 -60.44 -38.00 20.62
N GLU A 475 -59.21 -38.19 20.15
CA GLU A 475 -58.67 -39.35 19.42
C GLU A 475 -59.63 -40.41 18.85
N LYS A 476 -59.44 -40.69 17.55
CA LYS A 476 -59.13 -42.07 17.11
C LYS A 476 -58.55 -42.14 15.70
N SER A 477 -57.60 -43.04 15.61
CA SER A 477 -56.88 -43.55 14.45
C SER A 477 -57.78 -44.25 13.42
N SER A 478 -57.36 -44.28 12.15
CA SER A 478 -57.05 -45.53 11.42
C SER A 478 -56.84 -45.33 9.90
N ASN A 479 -55.71 -45.88 9.44
CA ASN A 479 -55.40 -46.57 8.18
C ASN A 479 -56.22 -46.35 6.90
N GLY A 480 -55.46 -46.16 5.81
CA GLY A 480 -55.92 -46.42 4.43
C GLY A 480 -54.76 -46.50 3.44
N SER A 481 -54.22 -47.70 3.27
CA SER A 481 -53.13 -48.07 2.35
C SER A 481 -53.58 -48.11 0.87
N LYS A 482 -52.68 -47.78 -0.08
CA LYS A 482 -52.67 -48.38 -1.43
C LYS A 482 -51.32 -48.18 -2.14
N ASN A 483 -50.65 -49.31 -2.37
CA ASN A 483 -49.43 -49.51 -3.17
C ASN A 483 -49.63 -49.28 -4.68
N LYS A 484 -48.58 -48.78 -5.35
CA LYS A 484 -48.15 -49.27 -6.68
C LYS A 484 -46.66 -49.03 -6.88
N THR A 485 -45.94 -50.13 -7.12
CA THR A 485 -44.50 -50.24 -7.41
C THR A 485 -44.26 -50.30 -8.91
N SER A 486 -43.26 -49.59 -9.41
CA SER A 486 -42.36 -50.08 -10.48
C SER A 486 -41.06 -49.26 -10.51
N SER A 487 -39.96 -49.98 -10.58
CA SER A 487 -38.57 -49.63 -10.31
C SER A 487 -37.80 -48.99 -11.46
N SER A 488 -36.83 -48.11 -11.15
CA SER A 488 -35.39 -48.38 -11.42
C SER A 488 -34.46 -47.27 -10.87
N LYS A 489 -33.50 -47.69 -10.03
CA LYS A 489 -32.09 -47.24 -9.87
C LYS A 489 -31.81 -45.73 -10.03
N ASN A 490 -31.37 -44.96 -9.03
CA ASN A 490 -30.09 -45.06 -8.31
C ASN A 490 -30.03 -44.04 -7.16
N ASP A 491 -29.29 -44.41 -6.10
CA ASP A 491 -28.58 -43.63 -5.08
C ASP A 491 -29.32 -42.67 -4.14
N LYS A 492 -29.41 -43.14 -2.88
CA LYS A 492 -29.77 -42.42 -1.66
C LYS A 492 -28.70 -41.40 -1.28
N PHE A 493 -29.12 -40.16 -1.04
CA PHE A 493 -28.87 -39.47 0.22
C PHE A 493 -30.04 -38.51 0.49
N THR A 494 -30.80 -38.77 1.56
CA THR A 494 -31.94 -37.96 1.99
C THR A 494 -31.54 -36.92 3.03
N LYS A 495 -31.98 -35.68 2.77
CA LYS A 495 -32.39 -34.61 3.69
C LYS A 495 -32.08 -34.77 5.19
N SER A 496 -31.50 -33.70 5.75
CA SER A 496 -31.96 -33.14 7.02
C SER A 496 -31.91 -31.62 6.99
N SER A 497 -33.02 -31.04 7.45
CA SER A 497 -33.16 -29.68 7.99
C SER A 497 -31.92 -29.17 8.72
N SER A 498 -31.52 -27.93 8.45
CA SER A 498 -30.65 -27.17 9.35
C SER A 498 -31.33 -25.88 9.78
N SER A 499 -31.77 -25.91 11.02
CA SER A 499 -32.11 -24.82 11.91
C SER A 499 -31.04 -23.73 12.01
N SER A 500 -31.49 -22.51 12.23
CA SER A 500 -30.75 -21.34 12.67
C SER A 500 -29.89 -21.62 13.92
N PRO A 501 -28.71 -21.00 14.08
CA PRO A 501 -28.06 -20.87 15.38
C PRO A 501 -28.46 -19.56 16.07
N SER A 502 -28.68 -19.71 17.36
CA SER A 502 -29.15 -18.77 18.37
C SER A 502 -28.15 -17.66 18.75
N SER A 503 -28.72 -16.59 19.28
CA SER A 503 -28.14 -15.45 19.98
C SER A 503 -27.05 -15.79 21.00
N TYR A 504 -25.90 -15.10 20.92
CA TYR A 504 -24.91 -15.02 21.99
C TYR A 504 -25.23 -13.84 22.93
N SER A 505 -25.13 -14.11 24.22
CA SER A 505 -25.46 -13.23 25.36
C SER A 505 -24.38 -12.16 25.60
N TRP A 506 -24.81 -10.93 25.88
CA TRP A 506 -23.98 -9.74 26.11
C TRP A 506 -23.17 -9.74 27.43
N ASN A 507 -23.34 -10.73 28.31
CA ASN A 507 -22.70 -10.75 29.63
C ASN A 507 -21.24 -11.24 29.64
N THR A 508 -20.72 -11.81 28.54
CA THR A 508 -19.33 -12.30 28.47
C THR A 508 -18.32 -11.23 28.05
N PHE A 509 -18.77 -10.12 27.46
CA PHE A 509 -17.88 -9.02 27.06
C PHE A 509 -17.57 -8.07 28.22
N TYR A 510 -18.50 -7.88 29.16
CA TYR A 510 -18.30 -6.96 30.28
C TYR A 510 -17.26 -7.48 31.28
N THR A 511 -17.24 -8.79 31.53
CA THR A 511 -16.25 -9.43 32.42
C THR A 511 -14.85 -9.44 31.80
N LEU A 512 -14.72 -9.59 30.48
CA LEU A 512 -13.43 -9.51 29.79
C LEU A 512 -12.89 -8.07 29.77
N TYR A 513 -13.77 -7.08 29.61
CA TYR A 513 -13.39 -5.66 29.60
C TYR A 513 -12.89 -5.18 30.97
N VAL A 514 -13.54 -5.59 32.07
CA VAL A 514 -13.13 -5.21 33.44
C VAL A 514 -11.76 -5.80 33.81
N VAL A 515 -11.46 -7.03 33.38
CA VAL A 515 -10.16 -7.68 33.66
C VAL A 515 -9.02 -7.02 32.88
N ILE A 516 -9.25 -6.63 31.63
CA ILE A 516 -8.25 -5.93 30.80
C ILE A 516 -8.01 -4.51 31.34
N PHE A 517 -9.06 -3.80 31.77
CA PHE A 517 -8.90 -2.45 32.34
C PHE A 517 -8.14 -2.46 33.67
N ALA A 518 -8.40 -3.46 34.53
CA ALA A 518 -7.65 -3.63 35.78
C ALA A 518 -6.16 -3.98 35.55
N ALA A 519 -5.84 -4.72 34.49
CA ALA A 519 -4.45 -5.02 34.12
C ALA A 519 -3.70 -3.78 33.60
N ILE A 520 -4.37 -2.92 32.83
CA ILE A 520 -3.77 -1.70 32.28
C ILE A 520 -3.51 -0.65 33.38
N VAL A 521 -4.44 -0.50 34.34
CA VAL A 521 -4.25 0.45 35.45
C VAL A 521 -3.09 0.03 36.36
N ASN A 522 -2.89 -1.27 36.61
CA ASN A 522 -1.74 -1.75 37.39
C ASN A 522 -0.41 -1.59 36.66
N LEU A 523 -0.39 -1.67 35.32
CA LEU A 523 0.82 -1.45 34.53
C LEU A 523 1.22 0.04 34.47
N SER A 524 0.25 0.96 34.43
CA SER A 524 0.52 2.40 34.54
C SER A 524 1.07 2.79 35.92
N ILE A 525 0.57 2.19 37.01
CA ILE A 525 1.07 2.47 38.36
C ILE A 525 2.51 1.95 38.55
N PHE A 526 2.92 0.91 37.83
CA PHE A 526 4.29 0.37 37.89
C PHE A 526 5.29 1.19 37.05
N ILE A 527 4.83 1.89 36.01
CA ILE A 527 5.67 2.75 35.16
C ILE A 527 5.95 4.11 35.82
N ASP A 528 5.06 4.59 36.68
CA ASP A 528 5.28 5.84 37.44
C ASP A 528 6.13 5.65 38.72
N LEU A 529 6.55 4.42 39.03
CA LEU A 529 7.31 4.06 40.24
C LEU A 529 8.71 3.50 39.97
N VAL A 530 9.10 3.38 38.69
CA VAL A 530 10.47 3.07 38.21
C VAL A 530 11.04 4.32 37.58
#